data_AF-A0A816PA75-F1
#
_entry.id   AF-A0A816PA75-F1
#
_cell.length_a   1.000
_cell.length_b   1.000
_cell.length_c   1.000
_cell.angle_alpha   90.00
_cell.angle_beta   90.00
_cell.angle_gamma   90.00
#
_symmetry.space_group_name_H-M   'P 1'
#
loop_
_entity.id
_entity.type
_entity.pdbx_description
1 polymer ?
#
loop_
_entity_poly.entity_id
_entity_poly.type
_entity_poly.pdbx_seq_one_letter_code
_entity_poly.pdbx_strand_id
1 'polypeptide(L)'
;MKSRGKGKKGRLVLHFISKSHNAAMGRYNNFRTNKNHVDLMLDSRKQQAEQKREATLKYNCTIVSTLIDISRFLARQNLAFRGTSDGEEQGNYIQLVNLFRKYNSNFNQWFLDSSLRAHKVSYLTPQSQNEFIEIIGKEVHHEGESNVNNSFDDDFDTTKITLEYIGFAREICDKE
;
A
#
# COMPACT_ATOMS: atom_id res chain seq x y z
N MET A 1 -47.05 59.32 -3.19
CA MET A 1 -45.85 58.48 -2.90
C MET A 1 -45.24 58.95 -1.59
N LYS A 2 -45.20 58.10 -0.54
CA LYS A 2 -44.60 58.48 0.77
C LYS A 2 -43.11 58.79 0.56
N SER A 3 -42.71 60.06 0.73
CA SER A 3 -41.30 60.44 0.63
C SER A 3 -40.51 59.79 1.76
N ARG A 4 -39.34 59.21 1.44
CA ARG A 4 -38.46 58.62 2.45
C ARG A 4 -37.80 59.76 3.22
N GLY A 5 -38.03 59.81 4.54
CA GLY A 5 -37.49 60.82 5.44
C GLY A 5 -35.98 61.03 5.27
N LYS A 6 -35.57 62.31 5.31
CA LYS A 6 -34.19 62.78 5.22
C LYS A 6 -33.31 61.99 6.19
N GLY A 7 -32.46 61.09 5.68
CA GLY A 7 -31.51 60.31 6.47
C GLY A 7 -31.46 58.79 6.20
N LYS A 8 -32.41 58.20 5.46
CA LYS A 8 -32.36 56.77 5.15
C LYS A 8 -31.50 56.50 3.90
N LYS A 9 -30.43 55.71 4.04
CA LYS A 9 -29.57 55.26 2.93
C LYS A 9 -30.42 54.62 1.84
N GLY A 10 -30.10 54.92 0.58
CA GLY A 10 -30.79 54.36 -0.59
C GLY A 10 -30.68 52.84 -0.63
N ARG A 11 -31.65 52.17 -1.26
CA ARG A 11 -31.69 50.70 -1.34
C ARG A 11 -30.43 50.09 -1.96
N LEU A 12 -29.89 50.71 -3.01
CA LEU A 12 -28.63 50.26 -3.63
C LEU A 12 -27.45 50.39 -2.66
N VAL A 13 -27.36 51.50 -1.94
CA VAL A 13 -26.30 51.72 -0.95
C VAL A 13 -26.37 50.65 0.14
N LEU A 14 -27.57 50.31 0.63
CA LEU A 14 -27.74 49.22 1.60
C LEU A 14 -27.37 47.85 1.03
N HIS A 15 -27.64 47.59 -0.25
CA HIS A 15 -27.24 46.36 -0.93
C HIS A 15 -25.71 46.25 -1.03
N PHE A 16 -25.01 47.29 -1.49
CA PHE A 16 -23.56 47.27 -1.65
C PHE A 16 -22.78 47.14 -0.34
N ILE A 17 -23.35 47.57 0.79
CA ILE A 17 -22.71 47.45 2.11
C ILE A 17 -23.18 46.17 2.84
N SER A 18 -24.12 45.41 2.25
CA SER A 18 -24.66 44.21 2.89
C SER A 18 -23.60 43.12 3.01
N LYS A 19 -23.68 42.33 4.09
CA LYS A 19 -22.79 41.19 4.33
C LYS A 19 -22.86 40.16 3.19
N SER A 20 -24.04 39.95 2.61
CA SER A 20 -24.24 39.05 1.48
C SER A 20 -23.53 39.53 0.22
N HIS A 21 -23.62 40.83 -0.10
CA HIS A 21 -22.89 41.41 -1.23
C HIS A 21 -21.37 41.29 -1.04
N ASN A 22 -20.85 41.68 0.12
CA ASN A 22 -19.42 41.58 0.42
C ASN A 22 -18.92 40.12 0.37
N ALA A 23 -19.70 39.16 0.89
CA ALA A 23 -19.37 37.75 0.81
C ALA A 23 -19.38 37.23 -0.63
N ALA A 24 -20.36 37.62 -1.44
CA ALA A 24 -20.42 37.27 -2.85
C ALA A 24 -19.23 37.85 -3.62
N MET A 25 -18.85 39.11 -3.33
CA MET A 25 -17.73 39.77 -3.98
C MET A 25 -16.38 39.19 -3.55
N GLY A 26 -16.24 38.78 -2.28
CA GLY A 26 -15.09 38.03 -1.79
C GLY A 26 -14.94 36.67 -2.49
N ARG A 27 -16.03 35.94 -2.69
CA ARG A 27 -16.04 34.67 -3.44
C ARG A 27 -15.66 34.88 -4.91
N TYR A 28 -16.21 35.90 -5.56
CA TYR A 28 -15.89 36.25 -6.94
C TYR A 28 -14.42 36.63 -7.11
N ASN A 29 -13.89 37.46 -6.21
CA ASN A 29 -12.48 37.85 -6.25
C ASN A 29 -11.56 36.65 -6.02
N ASN A 30 -11.86 35.77 -5.05
CA ASN A 30 -11.12 34.53 -4.83
C ASN A 30 -11.14 33.60 -6.04
N PHE A 31 -12.28 33.48 -6.72
CA PHE A 31 -12.39 32.71 -7.96
C PHE A 31 -11.57 33.34 -9.09
N ARG A 32 -11.60 34.67 -9.21
CA ARG A 32 -10.87 35.41 -10.24
C ARG A 32 -9.36 35.39 -10.05
N THR A 33 -8.88 35.41 -8.80
CA THR A 33 -7.46 35.32 -8.47
C THR A 33 -6.96 33.87 -8.50
N ASN A 34 -7.73 32.92 -7.99
CA ASN A 34 -7.40 31.48 -8.04
C ASN A 34 -8.11 30.78 -9.19
N LYS A 35 -7.67 31.07 -10.42
CA LYS A 35 -8.21 30.47 -11.66
C LYS A 35 -8.12 28.93 -11.72
N ASN A 36 -7.31 28.31 -10.86
CA ASN A 36 -7.00 26.87 -10.89
C ASN A 36 -7.50 26.11 -9.65
N HIS A 37 -8.39 26.67 -8.82
CA HIS A 37 -8.75 26.03 -7.54
C HIS A 37 -9.31 24.59 -7.69
N VAL A 38 -10.15 24.35 -8.71
CA VAL A 38 -10.73 23.01 -8.92
C VAL A 38 -9.68 22.05 -9.45
N ASP A 39 -8.92 22.44 -10.47
CA ASP A 39 -7.86 21.60 -11.04
C ASP A 39 -6.75 21.32 -10.02
N LEU A 40 -6.30 22.32 -9.26
CA LEU A 40 -5.34 22.15 -8.17
C LEU A 40 -5.88 21.24 -7.06
N MET A 41 -7.17 21.34 -6.70
CA MET A 41 -7.78 20.43 -5.73
C MET A 41 -7.91 19.01 -6.27
N LEU A 42 -8.28 18.86 -7.55
CA LEU A 42 -8.37 17.56 -8.20
C LEU A 42 -6.99 16.91 -8.32
N ASP A 43 -5.97 17.68 -8.69
CA ASP A 43 -4.58 17.22 -8.75
C ASP A 43 -4.04 16.87 -7.36
N SER A 44 -4.32 17.67 -6.34
CA SER A 44 -3.96 17.37 -4.95
C SER A 44 -4.62 16.07 -4.47
N ARG A 45 -5.90 15.86 -4.80
CA ARG A 45 -6.63 14.63 -4.47
C ARG A 45 -6.09 13.41 -5.21
N LYS A 46 -5.79 13.56 -6.50
CA LYS A 46 -5.16 12.50 -7.31
C LYS A 46 -3.79 12.13 -6.74
N GLN A 47 -2.95 13.12 -6.42
CA GLN A 47 -1.65 12.90 -5.79
C GLN A 47 -1.78 12.22 -4.44
N GLN A 48 -2.72 12.62 -3.59
CA GLN A 48 -2.97 11.96 -2.30
C GLN A 48 -3.46 10.53 -2.47
N ALA A 49 -4.33 10.27 -3.44
CA ALA A 49 -4.80 8.92 -3.75
C ALA A 49 -3.64 8.03 -4.23
N GLU A 50 -2.78 8.56 -5.10
CA GLU A 50 -1.59 7.86 -5.60
C GLU A 50 -0.59 7.57 -4.49
N GLN A 51 -0.27 8.57 -3.65
CA GLN A 51 0.61 8.39 -2.49
C GLN A 51 0.06 7.35 -1.52
N LYS A 52 -1.26 7.35 -1.28
CA LYS A 52 -1.91 6.34 -0.45
C LYS A 52 -1.81 4.96 -1.09
N ARG A 53 -2.05 4.85 -2.39
CA ARG A 53 -1.90 3.61 -3.16
C ARG A 53 -0.47 3.07 -3.07
N GLU A 54 0.53 3.90 -3.36
CA GLU A 54 1.94 3.55 -3.24
C GLU A 54 2.33 3.12 -1.82
N ALA A 55 1.83 3.81 -0.80
CA ALA A 55 2.07 3.45 0.59
C ALA A 55 1.46 2.09 0.95
N THR A 56 0.22 1.82 0.51
CA THR A 56 -0.45 0.53 0.69
C THR A 56 0.29 -0.59 -0.05
N LEU A 57 0.70 -0.35 -1.30
CA LEU A 57 1.49 -1.31 -2.08
C LEU A 57 2.81 -1.65 -1.38
N LYS A 58 3.56 -0.62 -0.95
CA LYS A 58 4.82 -0.80 -0.24
C LYS A 58 4.62 -1.57 1.06
N TYR A 59 3.56 -1.28 1.79
CA TYR A 59 3.18 -2.01 2.99
C TYR A 59 2.94 -3.50 2.69
N ASN A 60 2.04 -3.80 1.74
CA ASN A 60 1.71 -5.18 1.36
C ASN A 60 2.93 -5.96 0.84
N CYS A 61 3.73 -5.33 -0.03
CA CYS A 61 4.96 -5.94 -0.57
C CYS A 61 5.95 -6.28 0.56
N THR A 62 6.07 -5.42 1.57
CA THR A 62 6.97 -5.68 2.71
C THR A 62 6.52 -6.93 3.49
N ILE A 63 5.21 -7.08 3.71
CA ILE A 63 4.64 -8.25 4.39
C ILE A 63 4.92 -9.53 3.58
N VAL A 64 4.56 -9.53 2.29
CA VAL A 64 4.73 -10.71 1.42
C VAL A 64 6.21 -11.09 1.29
N SER A 65 7.10 -10.10 1.13
CA SER A 65 8.55 -10.34 1.08
C SER A 65 9.05 -11.00 2.37
N THR A 66 8.58 -10.53 3.53
CA THR A 66 8.93 -11.14 4.83
C THR A 66 8.49 -12.61 4.90
N LEU A 67 7.30 -12.94 4.41
CA LEU A 67 6.78 -14.31 4.41
C LEU A 67 7.59 -15.22 3.47
N ILE A 68 7.94 -14.71 2.28
CA ILE A 68 8.81 -15.42 1.33
C ILE A 68 10.19 -15.65 1.93
N ASP A 69 10.77 -14.66 2.63
CA ASP A 69 12.07 -14.80 3.29
C ASP A 69 12.04 -15.85 4.40
N ILE A 70 10.94 -15.93 5.16
CA ILE A 70 10.72 -17.02 6.13
C ILE A 70 10.69 -18.37 5.42
N SER A 71 9.96 -18.49 4.31
CA SER A 71 9.90 -19.73 3.51
C SER A 71 11.27 -20.11 2.94
N ARG A 72 12.03 -19.15 2.40
CA ARG A 72 13.40 -19.36 1.90
C ARG A 72 14.33 -19.82 3.02
N PHE A 73 14.24 -19.22 4.19
CA PHE A 73 15.04 -19.62 5.34
C PHE A 73 14.78 -21.09 5.70
N LEU A 74 13.51 -21.50 5.80
CA LEU A 74 13.16 -22.89 6.09
C LEU A 74 13.65 -23.85 5.01
N ALA A 75 13.47 -23.49 3.74
CA ALA A 75 13.95 -24.29 2.61
C ALA A 75 15.48 -24.46 2.64
N ARG A 76 16.24 -23.37 2.83
CA ARG A 76 17.71 -23.41 2.92
C ARG A 76 18.21 -24.25 4.09
N GLN A 77 17.51 -24.23 5.21
CA GLN A 77 17.87 -25.02 6.40
C GLN A 77 17.34 -26.47 6.35
N ASN A 78 16.66 -26.86 5.27
CA ASN A 78 15.98 -28.16 5.15
C ASN A 78 14.99 -28.43 6.31
N LEU A 79 14.33 -27.39 6.80
CA LEU A 79 13.35 -27.48 7.87
C LEU A 79 11.95 -27.67 7.30
N ALA A 80 11.19 -28.59 7.90
CA ALA A 80 9.78 -28.78 7.56
C ALA A 80 8.99 -27.50 7.87
N PHE A 81 8.13 -27.06 6.96
CA PHE A 81 7.31 -25.87 7.15
C PHE A 81 6.18 -26.13 8.16
N ARG A 82 5.69 -27.37 8.18
CA ARG A 82 4.52 -27.83 8.94
C ARG A 82 4.94 -28.72 10.10
N GLY A 83 4.15 -28.69 11.16
CA GLY A 83 4.23 -29.64 12.27
C GLY A 83 3.47 -30.93 11.96
N THR A 84 3.60 -31.92 12.83
CA THR A 84 2.82 -33.16 12.78
C THR A 84 1.31 -32.86 12.99
N SER A 85 0.44 -33.80 12.60
CA SER A 85 -1.03 -33.71 12.60
C SER A 85 -1.68 -33.15 13.86
N ASP A 86 -1.00 -33.26 15.00
CA ASP A 86 -1.54 -32.88 16.31
C ASP A 86 -1.30 -31.40 16.65
N GLY A 87 -0.66 -30.63 15.75
CA GLY A 87 -0.38 -29.22 15.97
C GLY A 87 -0.02 -28.46 14.70
N GLU A 88 -1.01 -28.08 13.88
CA GLU A 88 -0.81 -27.12 12.77
C GLU A 88 -0.16 -25.80 13.26
N GLU A 89 -0.42 -25.42 14.52
CA GLU A 89 0.17 -24.25 15.19
C GLU A 89 1.64 -24.44 15.62
N GLN A 90 2.17 -25.67 15.52
CA GLN A 90 3.55 -26.01 15.88
C GLN A 90 4.50 -26.07 14.68
N GLY A 91 4.02 -25.79 13.46
CA GLY A 91 4.88 -25.74 12.29
C GLY A 91 5.94 -24.64 12.38
N ASN A 92 7.17 -24.93 11.93
CA ASN A 92 8.28 -23.98 11.97
C ASN A 92 7.94 -22.66 11.24
N TYR A 93 7.13 -22.73 10.19
CA TYR A 93 6.66 -21.54 9.48
C TYR A 93 5.84 -20.62 10.38
N ILE A 94 4.82 -21.14 11.05
CA ILE A 94 3.97 -20.36 11.95
C ILE A 94 4.76 -19.84 13.15
N GLN A 95 5.69 -20.63 13.68
CA GLN A 95 6.57 -20.19 14.79
C GLN A 95 7.48 -19.03 14.38
N LEU A 96 8.06 -19.04 13.18
CA LEU A 96 8.83 -17.92 12.66
C LEU A 96 7.94 -16.70 12.39
N VAL A 97 6.76 -16.87 11.81
CA VAL A 97 5.79 -15.78 11.62
C VAL A 97 5.45 -15.11 12.96
N ASN A 98 5.22 -15.90 14.01
CA ASN A 98 4.99 -15.40 15.36
C ASN A 98 6.21 -14.67 15.95
N LEU A 99 7.42 -15.14 15.66
CA LEU A 99 8.65 -14.46 16.04
C LEU A 99 8.75 -13.09 15.36
N PHE A 100 8.58 -13.02 14.04
CA PHE A 100 8.64 -11.76 13.27
C PHE A 100 7.57 -10.77 13.71
N ARG A 101 6.37 -11.26 14.01
CA ARG A 101 5.28 -10.48 14.62
C ARG A 101 5.69 -9.79 15.92
N LYS A 102 6.52 -10.43 16.75
CA LYS A 102 6.97 -9.84 18.02
C LYS A 102 7.90 -8.64 17.81
N TYR A 103 8.70 -8.65 16.76
CA TYR A 103 9.72 -7.62 16.51
C TYR A 103 9.29 -6.57 15.48
N ASN A 104 8.27 -6.84 14.67
CA ASN A 104 7.79 -5.92 13.64
C ASN A 104 6.32 -5.52 13.89
N SER A 105 6.12 -4.27 14.33
CA SER A 105 4.80 -3.71 14.63
C SER A 105 3.88 -3.65 13.42
N ASN A 106 4.41 -3.32 12.24
CA ASN A 106 3.65 -3.25 10.99
C ASN A 106 3.16 -4.65 10.58
N PHE A 107 4.01 -5.66 10.75
CA PHE A 107 3.67 -7.05 10.49
C PHE A 107 2.67 -7.61 11.50
N ASN A 108 2.80 -7.23 12.78
CA ASN A 108 1.81 -7.55 13.81
C ASN A 108 0.44 -6.94 13.52
N GLN A 109 0.41 -5.70 13.05
CA GLN A 109 -0.83 -5.05 12.65
C GLN A 109 -1.50 -5.79 11.49
N TRP A 110 -0.75 -6.17 10.45
CA TRP A 110 -1.26 -6.98 9.34
C TRP A 110 -1.81 -8.33 9.80
N PHE A 111 -1.09 -8.99 10.72
CA PHE A 111 -1.47 -10.29 11.25
C PHE A 111 -2.80 -10.23 12.02
N LEU A 112 -2.93 -9.23 12.91
CA LEU A 112 -4.12 -9.06 13.76
C LEU A 112 -5.32 -8.51 13.00
N ASP A 113 -5.09 -7.57 12.09
CA ASP A 113 -6.17 -6.89 11.40
C ASP A 113 -6.59 -7.67 10.16
N SER A 114 -7.65 -8.46 10.32
CA SER A 114 -8.28 -9.21 9.24
C SER A 114 -8.89 -8.32 8.16
N SER A 115 -9.16 -7.04 8.44
CA SER A 115 -9.66 -6.08 7.45
C SER A 115 -8.57 -5.55 6.52
N LEU A 116 -7.29 -5.68 6.91
CA LEU A 116 -6.15 -5.37 6.04
C LEU A 116 -5.87 -6.48 5.01
N ARG A 117 -6.53 -7.63 5.14
CA ARG A 117 -6.49 -8.72 4.16
C ARG A 117 -7.67 -8.57 3.21
N ALA A 118 -7.45 -7.84 2.11
CA ALA A 118 -8.41 -7.83 1.00
C ALA A 118 -8.76 -9.29 0.62
N HIS A 119 -10.04 -9.56 0.42
CA HIS A 119 -10.57 -10.90 0.07
C HIS A 119 -10.34 -12.03 1.09
N LYS A 120 -9.94 -11.75 2.34
CA LYS A 120 -9.64 -12.77 3.38
C LYS A 120 -8.54 -13.76 2.97
N VAL A 121 -7.69 -13.40 2.00
CA VAL A 121 -6.56 -14.25 1.60
C VAL A 121 -5.60 -14.36 2.78
N SER A 122 -5.35 -15.59 3.22
CA SER A 122 -4.45 -15.87 4.34
C SER A 122 -3.19 -16.54 3.81
N TYR A 123 -2.07 -15.82 3.82
CA TYR A 123 -0.76 -16.34 3.46
C TYR A 123 -0.20 -17.35 4.49
N LEU A 124 -0.97 -17.67 5.52
CA LEU A 124 -0.60 -18.61 6.58
C LEU A 124 -1.12 -20.00 6.31
N THR A 125 -2.08 -20.16 5.39
CA THR A 125 -2.69 -21.47 5.15
C THR A 125 -1.70 -22.44 4.50
N PRO A 126 -1.96 -23.74 4.68
CA PRO A 126 -1.37 -24.79 3.87
C PRO A 126 -1.23 -24.48 2.38
N GLN A 127 -2.26 -23.95 1.74
CA GLN A 127 -2.23 -23.71 0.30
C GLN A 127 -1.21 -22.64 -0.05
N SER A 128 -1.25 -21.49 0.64
CA SER A 128 -0.32 -20.38 0.42
C SER A 128 1.14 -20.77 0.69
N GLN A 129 1.40 -21.60 1.70
CA GLN A 129 2.74 -22.14 1.95
C GLN A 129 3.26 -22.98 0.78
N ASN A 130 2.38 -23.78 0.15
CA ASN A 130 2.76 -24.58 -1.02
C ASN A 130 3.04 -23.68 -2.23
N GLU A 131 2.29 -22.60 -2.42
CA GLU A 131 2.56 -21.61 -3.46
C GLU A 131 3.94 -20.96 -3.27
N PHE A 132 4.31 -20.58 -2.05
CA PHE A 132 5.65 -20.07 -1.76
C PHE A 132 6.75 -21.09 -2.07
N ILE A 133 6.53 -22.36 -1.73
CA ILE A 133 7.47 -23.46 -2.05
C ILE A 133 7.61 -23.61 -3.57
N GLU A 134 6.50 -23.56 -4.32
CA GLU A 134 6.53 -23.66 -5.78
C GLU A 134 7.27 -22.47 -6.41
N ILE A 135 7.02 -21.25 -5.92
CA ILE A 135 7.71 -20.03 -6.37
C ILE A 135 9.21 -20.14 -6.13
N ILE A 136 9.63 -20.54 -4.93
CA ILE A 136 11.05 -20.74 -4.59
C ILE A 136 11.66 -21.88 -5.43
N GLY A 137 10.92 -22.97 -5.65
CA GLY A 137 11.37 -24.08 -6.48
C GLY A 137 11.63 -23.67 -7.92
N LYS A 138 10.71 -22.88 -8.52
CA LYS A 138 10.89 -22.33 -9.87
C LYS A 138 12.10 -21.41 -9.97
N GLU A 139 12.33 -20.57 -8.95
CA GLU A 139 13.51 -19.71 -8.86
C GLU A 139 14.81 -20.52 -8.90
N VAL A 140 14.92 -21.54 -8.05
CA VAL A 140 16.12 -22.40 -7.99
C VAL A 140 16.36 -23.14 -9.32
N HIS A 141 15.30 -23.61 -9.97
CA HIS A 141 15.43 -24.27 -11.28
C HIS A 141 15.89 -23.30 -12.39
N HIS A 142 15.32 -22.09 -12.43
CA HIS A 142 15.70 -21.07 -13.41
C HIS A 142 17.14 -20.57 -13.20
N GLU A 143 17.59 -20.47 -11.95
CA GLU A 143 18.98 -20.14 -11.60
C GLU A 143 19.93 -21.28 -12.00
N GLY A 144 19.53 -22.54 -11.82
CA GLY A 144 20.27 -23.71 -12.31
C GLY A 144 20.43 -23.72 -13.83
N GLU A 145 19.41 -23.31 -14.58
CA GLU A 145 19.43 -23.27 -16.05
C GLU A 145 20.26 -22.08 -16.60
N SER A 146 20.24 -20.94 -15.91
CA SER A 146 21.03 -19.77 -16.30
C SER A 146 22.52 -19.87 -15.93
N ASN A 147 22.84 -20.53 -14.81
CA ASN A 147 24.23 -20.73 -14.35
C ASN A 147 25.00 -21.83 -15.10
N VAL A 148 24.36 -22.68 -15.91
CA VAL A 148 25.08 -23.58 -16.83
C VAL A 148 25.84 -22.79 -17.92
N ASN A 149 25.51 -21.51 -18.14
CA ASN A 149 26.12 -20.66 -19.16
C ASN A 149 27.14 -19.63 -18.64
N ASN A 150 27.36 -19.50 -17.33
CA ASN A 150 28.44 -18.65 -16.80
C ASN A 150 29.08 -19.33 -15.59
N SER A 151 30.39 -19.55 -15.70
CA SER A 151 31.22 -20.11 -14.64
C SER A 151 31.09 -19.30 -13.35
N PHE A 152 30.71 -19.99 -12.28
CA PHE A 152 31.15 -19.82 -10.90
C PHE A 152 32.01 -18.58 -10.64
N ASP A 153 31.40 -17.53 -10.10
CA ASP A 153 32.05 -16.64 -9.17
C ASP A 153 31.02 -16.18 -8.12
N ASP A 154 31.41 -16.38 -6.86
CA ASP A 154 30.71 -16.02 -5.64
C ASP A 154 30.45 -14.52 -5.55
N ASP A 155 29.18 -14.12 -5.65
CA ASP A 155 28.55 -13.08 -4.82
C ASP A 155 27.06 -13.04 -5.19
N PHE A 156 26.23 -13.68 -4.37
CA PHE A 156 24.78 -13.77 -4.55
C PHE A 156 24.16 -12.37 -4.43
N ASP A 157 23.99 -11.68 -5.56
CA ASP A 157 23.44 -10.33 -5.64
C ASP A 157 21.93 -10.32 -5.29
N THR A 158 21.66 -10.31 -3.99
CA THR A 158 20.35 -10.16 -3.34
C THR A 158 19.54 -8.95 -3.82
N THR A 159 20.18 -7.99 -4.51
CA THR A 159 19.55 -6.76 -5.01
C THR A 159 18.82 -6.95 -6.35
N LYS A 160 19.25 -7.90 -7.19
CA LYS A 160 18.54 -8.22 -8.45
C LYS A 160 17.28 -9.04 -8.21
N ILE A 161 17.37 -10.00 -7.29
CA ILE A 161 16.27 -10.91 -6.92
C ILE A 161 15.15 -10.12 -6.24
N THR A 162 15.48 -9.16 -5.36
CA THR A 162 14.47 -8.29 -4.74
C THR A 162 13.77 -7.39 -5.75
N LEU A 163 14.42 -6.96 -6.83
CA LEU A 163 13.80 -6.13 -7.88
C LEU A 163 12.88 -6.92 -8.82
N GLU A 164 13.22 -8.16 -9.19
CA GLU A 164 12.31 -9.05 -9.92
C GLU A 164 11.13 -9.50 -9.06
N TYR A 165 11.35 -9.77 -7.77
CA TYR A 165 10.28 -10.07 -6.82
C TYR A 165 9.38 -8.86 -6.51
N ILE A 166 9.93 -7.65 -6.43
CA ILE A 166 9.12 -6.41 -6.37
C ILE A 166 8.37 -6.22 -7.70
N GLY A 167 8.96 -6.60 -8.84
CA GLY A 167 8.30 -6.60 -10.14
C GLY A 167 7.12 -7.57 -10.21
N PHE A 168 7.31 -8.81 -9.75
CA PHE A 168 6.28 -9.84 -9.68
C PHE A 168 5.22 -9.54 -8.60
N ALA A 169 5.63 -9.02 -7.44
CA ALA A 169 4.71 -8.55 -6.40
C ALA A 169 3.94 -7.30 -6.84
N ARG A 170 4.55 -6.40 -7.65
CA ARG A 170 3.84 -5.32 -8.34
C ARG A 170 2.87 -5.88 -9.37
N GLU A 171 3.25 -6.87 -10.16
CA GLU A 171 2.35 -7.48 -11.16
C GLU A 171 1.15 -8.19 -10.50
N ILE A 172 1.35 -8.78 -9.33
CA ILE A 172 0.27 -9.34 -8.52
C ILE A 172 -0.58 -8.23 -7.88
N CYS A 173 0.03 -7.15 -7.35
CA CYS A 173 -0.70 -6.06 -6.73
C CYS A 173 -1.36 -5.07 -7.72
N ASP A 174 -0.91 -4.98 -8.98
CA ASP A 174 -1.48 -4.12 -10.03
C ASP A 174 -2.61 -4.83 -10.80
N LYS A 175 -2.82 -6.14 -10.57
CA LYS A 175 -3.96 -6.93 -11.11
C LYS A 175 -5.18 -6.96 -10.17
N GLU A 176 -5.13 -6.28 -9.03
CA GLU A 176 -6.26 -6.01 -8.12
C GLU A 176 -6.79 -4.58 -8.27
#